data_AF-A0A2N1PG89-F1
#
_entry.id   AF-A0A2N1PG89-F1
#
_cell.length_a   1.000
_cell.length_b   1.000
_cell.length_c   1.000
_cell.angle_alpha   90.00
_cell.angle_beta   90.00
_cell.angle_gamma   90.00
#
_symmetry.space_group_name_H-M   'P 1'
#
loop_
_entity.id
_entity.type
_entity.pdbx_description
1 polymer ?
#
loop_
_entity_poly.entity_id
_entity_poly.type
_entity_poly.pdbx_seq_one_letter_code
_entity_poly.pdbx_strand_id
1 'polypeptide(L)' 'HAHWLVTEYGAVNLYGRSLQERARLMISIAHPSHQDALDRAAFERFGSHFHFIKK' A
#
# COMPACT_ATOMS: atom_id res chain seq x y z
N HIS A 1 -4.24 -12.99 -9.86
CA HIS A 1 -3.45 -11.76 -10.09
C HIS A 1 -4.41 -10.60 -10.33
N ALA A 2 -4.15 -9.43 -9.75
CA ALA A 2 -4.92 -8.20 -9.96
C ALA A 2 -3.96 -7.07 -10.37
N HIS A 3 -4.34 -6.32 -11.41
CA HIS A 3 -3.50 -5.27 -12.00
C HIS A 3 -3.90 -3.90 -11.45
N TRP A 4 -5.18 -3.52 -11.57
CA TRP A 4 -5.67 -2.26 -11.06
C TRP A 4 -6.50 -2.47 -9.81
N LEU A 5 -6.34 -1.55 -8.86
CA LEU A 5 -7.22 -1.41 -7.72
C LEU A 5 -7.75 0.03 -7.72
N VAL A 6 -9.07 0.18 -7.59
CA VAL A 6 -9.75 1.47 -7.70
C VAL A 6 -10.71 1.62 -6.52
N THR A 7 -10.69 2.79 -5.91
CA THR A 7 -11.59 3.24 -4.84
C THR A 7 -12.09 4.64 -5.18
N GLU A 8 -13.01 5.17 -4.38
CA GLU A 8 -13.43 6.58 -4.43
C GLU A 8 -12.29 7.57 -4.13
N TYR A 9 -11.18 7.09 -3.57
CA TYR A 9 -9.98 7.88 -3.24
C TYR A 9 -8.87 7.80 -4.29
N GLY A 10 -9.03 6.98 -5.34
CA GLY A 10 -8.09 6.93 -6.46
C GLY A 10 -7.92 5.54 -7.08
N ALA A 11 -6.95 5.43 -7.98
CA ALA A 11 -6.63 4.21 -8.69
C ALA A 11 -5.13 3.93 -8.67
N VAL A 12 -4.73 2.69 -8.41
CA VAL A 12 -3.32 2.26 -8.42
C VAL A 12 -3.10 1.03 -9.28
N ASN A 13 -1.97 1.00 -9.98
CA ASN A 13 -1.50 -0.15 -10.74
C ASN A 13 -0.50 -0.97 -9.92
N LEU A 14 -0.85 -2.23 -9.70
CA LEU A 14 -0.12 -3.23 -8.94
C LEU A 14 0.70 -4.18 -9.82
N TYR A 15 0.59 -4.05 -11.15
CA TYR A 15 1.35 -4.88 -12.09
C TYR A 15 2.85 -4.62 -11.95
N GLY A 16 3.63 -5.70 -11.84
CA GLY A 16 5.08 -5.62 -11.67
C GLY A 16 5.57 -5.08 -10.33
N ARG A 17 4.67 -4.83 -9.36
CA ARG A 17 5.01 -4.32 -8.03
C ARG A 17 5.25 -5.46 -7.04
N SER A 18 6.27 -5.32 -6.20
CA SER A 18 6.54 -6.19 -5.05
C SER A 18 5.41 -6.12 -4.01
N LEU A 19 5.34 -7.07 -3.09
CA LEU A 19 4.29 -7.09 -2.06
C LEU A 19 4.29 -5.83 -1.18
N GLN A 20 5.47 -5.30 -0.85
CA GLN A 20 5.58 -4.10 -0.03
C GLN A 20 5.13 -2.85 -0.80
N GLU A 21 5.53 -2.71 -2.07
CA GLU A 21 5.06 -1.62 -2.94
C GLU A 21 3.54 -1.70 -3.14
N ARG A 22 2.99 -2.91 -3.33
CA ARG A 22 1.54 -3.13 -3.44
C ARG A 22 0.83 -2.66 -2.17
N ALA A 23 1.30 -3.03 -1.00
CA ALA A 23 0.71 -2.59 0.26
C ALA A 23 0.69 -1.06 0.37
N ARG A 24 1.82 -0.40 0.09
CA ARG A 24 1.91 1.07 0.11
C ARG A 24 0.97 1.74 -0.89
N LEU A 25 0.89 1.21 -2.11
CA LEU A 25 -0.02 1.71 -3.15
C LEU A 25 -1.49 1.55 -2.73
N MET A 26 -1.87 0.38 -2.21
CA MET A 26 -3.23 0.15 -1.72
C MET A 26 -3.59 1.09 -0.56
N ILE A 27 -2.68 1.28 0.40
CA ILE A 27 -2.88 2.20 1.53
C ILE A 27 -3.08 3.64 1.04
N SER A 28 -2.35 4.07 0.00
CA SER A 28 -2.46 5.43 -0.54
C SER A 28 -3.84 5.77 -1.12
N ILE A 29 -4.62 4.78 -1.52
CA ILE A 29 -6.01 4.94 -2.01
C ILE A 29 -7.04 4.35 -1.04
N ALA A 30 -6.66 4.02 0.20
CA ALA A 30 -7.60 3.61 1.23
C ALA A 30 -8.30 4.83 1.86
N HIS A 31 -9.47 4.61 2.47
CA HIS A 31 -10.19 5.65 3.21
C HIS A 31 -9.26 6.32 4.25
N PRO A 32 -9.22 7.67 4.36
CA PRO A 32 -8.25 8.38 5.20
C PRO A 32 -8.20 7.92 6.67
N SER A 33 -9.34 7.54 7.25
CA SER A 33 -9.41 7.05 8.64
C SER A 33 -8.67 5.72 8.87
N HIS A 34 -8.36 4.95 7.83
CA HIS A 34 -7.74 3.63 7.94
C HIS A 34 -6.29 3.61 7.52
N GLN A 35 -5.77 4.68 6.89
CA GLN A 35 -4.41 4.67 6.33
C GLN A 35 -3.35 4.42 7.40
N ASP A 36 -3.44 5.07 8.56
CA ASP A 36 -2.49 4.90 9.67
C ASP A 36 -2.52 3.47 10.25
N ALA A 37 -3.71 2.88 10.43
CA ALA A 37 -3.84 1.51 10.92
C ALA A 37 -3.25 0.49 9.93
N LEU A 38 -3.48 0.69 8.63
CA LEU A 38 -2.94 -0.18 7.58
C LEU A 38 -1.43 0.00 7.41
N ASP A 39 -0.91 1.23 7.56
CA ASP A 39 0.53 1.52 7.52
C ASP A 39 1.27 0.82 8.66
N ARG A 40 0.72 0.88 9.88
CA ARG A 40 1.23 0.12 11.04
C ARG A 40 1.21 -1.38 10.79
N ALA A 41 0.10 -1.93 10.30
CA ALA A 41 -0.01 -3.35 9.98
C ALA A 41 0.99 -3.78 8.89
N ALA A 42 1.26 -2.92 7.91
CA ALA A 42 2.26 -3.17 6.88
C ALA A 42 3.69 -3.12 7.45
N PHE A 43 3.97 -2.17 8.35
CA PHE A 43 5.24 -2.12 9.08
C PHE A 43 5.46 -3.37 9.95
N GLU A 44 4.46 -3.80 10.72
CA GLU A 44 4.53 -5.02 11.53
C GLU A 44 4.82 -6.26 10.68
N ARG A 45 4.25 -6.32 9.47
CA ARG A 45 4.44 -7.43 8.53
C ARG A 45 5.82 -7.46 7.87
N PHE A 46 6.32 -6.30 7.44
CA PHE A 46 7.52 -6.20 6.59
C PHE A 46 8.76 -5.67 7.32
N GLY A 47 8.59 -5.23 8.57
CA GLY A 47 9.62 -4.65 9.41
C GLY A 47 10.12 -3.29 8.90
N SER A 48 11.31 -2.90 9.38
CA SER A 48 11.92 -1.61 9.10
C SER A 48 12.09 -1.30 7.60
N HIS A 49 12.25 -2.33 6.77
CA HIS A 49 12.36 -2.23 5.30
C HIS A 49 11.14 -1.57 4.64
N PHE A 50 9.95 -1.61 5.26
CA PHE A 50 8.74 -1.00 4.72
C PHE A 50 8.85 0.53 4.58
N HIS A 51 9.50 1.19 5.54
CA HIS A 51 9.69 2.64 5.52
C HIS A 51 10.92 3.08 4.70
N PHE A 52 11.80 2.14 4.34
CA PHE A 52 12.97 2.41 3.51
C PHE A 52 12.70 2.34 2.01
N ILE A 53 11.48 1.99 1.60
CA ILE A 53 11.07 2.06 0.19
C ILE A 53 11.08 3.53 -0.21
N LYS A 54 12.11 3.94 -0.95
CA LYS A 54 12.20 5.29 -1.52
C LYS A 54 10.94 5.56 -2.35
N LYS A 55 10.34 6.73 -2.12
CA LYS A 55 9.27 7.28 -2.97
C LYS A 55 9.73 7.39 -4.41
#